data_AF-A0A8B5Y5M7-F1
#
_entry.id   AF-A0A8B5Y5M7-F1
#
_cell.length_a   1.000
_cell.length_b   1.000
_cell.length_c   1.000
_cell.angle_alpha   90.00
_cell.angle_beta   90.00
_cell.angle_gamma   90.00
#
_symmetry.space_group_name_H-M   'P 1'
#
loop_
_entity.id
_entity.type
_entity.pdbx_description
1 polymer ?
#
loop_
_entity_poly.entity_id
_entity_poly.type
_entity_poly.pdbx_seq_one_letter_code
_entity_poly.pdbx_strand_id
1 'polypeptide(L)'
;MKIKRFIMIILLVSSFTISTYVSASNNNKENEIPNFPEANSFNNRYFSYFITDLYHKEIMEAFQSYYKSKGLKPTGYGPSSEDPDYGMVSIYFGNDFSDKFSYMLKVSLSPTTDKKVLGRDTLYFAVEPSRQLMKDLPKDYAPIKLVKYEHKEP
;
A
#
# COMPACT_ATOMS: atom_id res chain seq x y z
N MET A 1 16.51 -43.76 -43.42
CA MET A 1 17.27 -42.52 -43.15
C MET A 1 16.34 -41.29 -43.00
N LYS A 2 15.27 -41.36 -42.19
CA LYS A 2 14.31 -40.25 -42.00
C LYS A 2 13.92 -39.97 -40.54
N ILE A 3 14.23 -40.88 -39.61
CA ILE A 3 13.93 -40.73 -38.16
C ILE A 3 14.94 -39.81 -37.46
N LYS A 4 16.22 -39.79 -37.88
CA LYS A 4 17.26 -38.93 -37.28
C LYS A 4 17.04 -37.42 -37.54
N ARG A 5 16.26 -37.04 -38.57
CA ARG A 5 15.94 -35.64 -38.86
C ARG A 5 14.82 -35.07 -37.97
N PHE A 6 13.92 -35.91 -37.46
CA PHE A 6 12.82 -35.45 -36.60
C PHE A 6 13.29 -35.08 -35.18
N ILE A 7 14.28 -35.80 -34.65
CA ILE A 7 14.82 -35.53 -33.31
C ILE A 7 15.53 -34.17 -33.25
N MET A 8 16.17 -33.76 -34.36
CA MET A 8 16.86 -32.47 -34.45
C MET A 8 15.89 -31.27 -34.53
N ILE A 9 14.64 -31.48 -34.93
CA ILE A 9 13.62 -30.42 -34.99
C ILE A 9 12.97 -30.22 -33.62
N ILE A 10 12.74 -31.29 -32.84
CA ILE A 10 12.16 -31.18 -31.49
C ILE A 10 13.12 -30.51 -30.50
N LEU A 11 14.43 -30.68 -30.68
CA LEU A 11 15.46 -30.03 -29.86
C LEU A 11 15.72 -28.55 -30.21
N LEU A 12 15.19 -28.06 -31.34
CA LEU A 12 15.34 -26.67 -31.78
C LEU A 12 14.18 -25.76 -31.30
N VAL A 13 13.11 -26.34 -30.76
CA VAL A 13 11.93 -25.59 -30.24
C VAL A 13 12.02 -25.35 -28.73
N SER A 14 13.00 -25.94 -28.04
CA SER A 14 13.21 -25.79 -26.58
C SER A 14 14.16 -24.64 -26.19
N SER A 15 14.41 -23.68 -27.08
CA SER A 15 15.37 -22.57 -26.82
C SER A 15 14.85 -21.19 -27.20
N PHE A 16 13.53 -20.99 -27.15
CA PHE A 16 12.92 -19.66 -27.16
C PHE A 16 12.02 -19.46 -25.94
N THR A 17 12.57 -19.66 -24.75
CA THR A 17 12.21 -18.75 -23.65
C THR A 17 12.93 -17.44 -23.95
N ILE A 18 12.32 -16.60 -24.77
CA ILE A 18 12.63 -15.17 -24.68
C ILE A 18 12.11 -14.79 -23.30
N SER A 19 12.99 -14.86 -22.30
CA SER A 19 12.83 -14.04 -21.12
C SER A 19 12.93 -12.60 -21.62
N THR A 20 11.78 -12.04 -22.00
CA THR A 20 11.55 -10.67 -21.65
C THR A 20 11.39 -10.70 -20.11
N TYR A 21 12.49 -10.75 -19.34
CA TYR A 21 13.07 -9.49 -18.90
C TYR A 21 12.78 -8.35 -19.88
N VAL A 22 11.50 -7.96 -19.93
CA VAL A 22 11.21 -6.56 -19.77
C VAL A 22 11.91 -6.26 -18.46
N SER A 23 13.15 -5.74 -18.55
CA SER A 23 13.55 -4.75 -17.61
C SER A 23 12.40 -3.75 -17.64
N ALA A 24 11.43 -3.96 -16.73
CA ALA A 24 10.63 -2.87 -16.24
C ALA A 24 11.72 -1.96 -15.71
N SER A 25 12.10 -1.01 -16.56
CA SER A 25 13.04 0.02 -16.23
C SER A 25 12.48 0.57 -14.94
N ASN A 26 13.20 0.35 -13.83
CA ASN A 26 12.94 0.95 -12.55
C ASN A 26 13.20 2.46 -12.68
N ASN A 27 12.37 3.11 -13.49
CA ASN A 27 12.44 4.53 -13.84
C ASN A 27 11.35 5.33 -13.13
N ASN A 28 10.64 4.73 -12.18
CA ASN A 28 9.93 5.56 -11.22
C ASN A 28 10.99 6.02 -10.24
N LYS A 29 11.42 7.28 -10.43
CA LYS A 29 11.94 8.11 -9.35
C LYS A 29 11.25 7.65 -8.06
N GLU A 30 12.05 7.24 -7.09
CA GLU A 30 11.65 6.91 -5.72
C GLU A 30 10.28 7.51 -5.37
N ASN A 31 9.25 6.64 -5.28
CA ASN A 31 7.82 6.96 -5.21
C ASN A 31 7.54 8.31 -4.50
N GLU A 32 7.53 9.40 -5.27
CA GLU A 32 7.32 10.72 -4.69
C GLU A 32 5.89 10.77 -4.19
N ILE A 33 5.73 11.02 -2.90
CA ILE A 33 4.40 11.12 -2.31
C ILE A 33 3.73 12.35 -2.94
N PRO A 34 2.58 12.19 -3.62
CA PRO A 34 1.94 13.30 -4.28
C PRO A 34 1.46 14.32 -3.26
N ASN A 35 1.30 15.57 -3.71
CA ASN A 35 0.62 16.57 -2.90
C ASN A 35 -0.86 16.21 -2.79
N PHE A 36 -1.27 15.79 -1.60
CA PHE A 36 -2.68 15.51 -1.31
C PHE A 36 -3.48 16.81 -1.33
N PRO A 37 -4.71 16.82 -1.87
CA PRO A 37 -5.57 17.99 -1.82
C PRO A 37 -5.87 18.38 -0.35
N GLU A 38 -5.81 19.68 -0.04
CA GLU A 38 -5.83 20.16 1.36
C GLU A 38 -7.13 19.85 2.12
N ALA A 39 -8.26 19.72 1.43
CA ALA A 39 -9.47 19.02 1.87
C ALA A 39 -10.53 19.30 0.82
N ASN A 40 -11.01 18.27 0.12
CA ASN A 40 -12.27 18.41 -0.60
C ASN A 40 -13.42 18.25 0.41
N SER A 41 -14.58 18.81 0.10
CA SER A 41 -15.86 18.70 0.84
C SER A 41 -16.36 17.27 1.13
N PHE A 42 -15.56 16.24 0.78
CA PHE A 42 -15.76 14.81 1.04
C PHE A 42 -14.98 14.28 2.25
N ASN A 43 -14.06 15.06 2.84
CA ASN A 43 -13.35 14.71 4.08
C ASN A 43 -14.27 14.92 5.29
N ASN A 44 -15.34 14.13 5.37
CA ASN A 44 -16.20 14.10 6.55
C ASN A 44 -15.73 12.95 7.45
N ARG A 45 -15.69 13.19 8.76
CA ARG A 45 -15.38 12.23 9.83
C ARG A 45 -15.90 10.80 9.59
N TYR A 46 -17.12 10.64 9.06
CA TYR A 46 -17.68 9.32 8.73
C TYR A 46 -16.92 8.57 7.64
N PHE A 47 -16.49 9.29 6.61
CA PHE A 47 -15.66 8.73 5.55
C PHE A 47 -14.32 8.26 6.09
N SER A 48 -13.69 9.09 6.94
CA SER A 48 -12.46 8.73 7.63
C SER A 48 -12.64 7.44 8.45
N TYR A 49 -13.72 7.33 9.24
CA TYR A 49 -13.99 6.11 10.00
C TYR A 49 -14.20 4.89 9.10
N PHE A 50 -15.00 5.03 8.03
CA PHE A 50 -15.23 3.94 7.08
C PHE A 50 -13.92 3.43 6.48
N ILE A 51 -13.04 4.32 6.02
CA ILE A 51 -11.75 3.92 5.45
C ILE A 51 -10.84 3.27 6.50
N THR A 52 -10.81 3.82 7.73
CA THR A 52 -9.98 3.23 8.80
C THR A 52 -10.49 1.88 9.28
N ASP A 53 -11.80 1.60 9.16
CA ASP A 53 -12.39 0.30 9.45
C ASP A 53 -12.11 -0.69 8.32
N LEU A 54 -12.31 -0.25 7.06
CA LEU A 54 -12.08 -1.05 5.86
C LEU A 54 -10.64 -1.58 5.78
N TYR A 55 -9.66 -0.77 6.19
CA TYR A 55 -8.24 -1.13 6.17
C TYR A 55 -7.64 -1.29 7.58
N HIS A 56 -8.47 -1.60 8.58
CA HIS A 56 -8.03 -1.74 9.97
C HIS A 56 -6.86 -2.71 10.11
N LYS A 57 -6.93 -3.85 9.40
CA LYS A 57 -5.90 -4.88 9.44
C LYS A 57 -4.56 -4.35 8.96
N GLU A 58 -4.51 -3.73 7.79
CA GLU A 58 -3.28 -3.20 7.19
C GLU A 58 -2.69 -2.06 8.02
N ILE A 59 -3.54 -1.21 8.60
CA ILE A 59 -3.13 -0.15 9.53
C ILE A 59 -2.49 -0.76 10.78
N MET A 60 -3.15 -1.72 11.43
CA MET A 60 -2.62 -2.37 12.64
C MET A 60 -1.35 -3.17 12.36
N GLU A 61 -1.26 -3.85 11.21
CA GLU A 61 -0.04 -4.56 10.79
C GLU A 61 1.13 -3.59 10.59
N ALA A 62 0.89 -2.43 9.96
CA ALA A 62 1.91 -1.40 9.79
C ALA A 62 2.40 -0.84 11.14
N PHE A 63 1.48 -0.53 12.05
CA PHE A 63 1.83 -0.11 13.41
C PHE A 63 2.62 -1.16 14.16
N GLN A 64 2.13 -2.41 14.19
CA GLN A 64 2.84 -3.49 14.88
C GLN A 64 4.25 -3.71 14.30
N SER A 65 4.41 -3.62 12.98
CA SER A 65 5.72 -3.71 12.33
C SER A 65 6.67 -2.61 12.81
N TYR A 66 6.22 -1.35 12.81
CA TYR A 66 7.05 -0.20 13.21
C TYR A 66 7.42 -0.20 14.70
N TYR A 67 6.48 -0.56 15.57
CA TYR A 67 6.68 -0.52 17.02
C TYR A 67 7.33 -1.79 17.58
N LYS A 68 7.39 -2.88 16.81
CA LYS A 68 8.07 -4.13 17.21
C LYS A 68 9.53 -3.89 17.61
N SER A 69 10.27 -3.09 16.84
CA SER A 69 11.67 -2.76 17.16
C SER A 69 11.83 -1.91 18.42
N LYS A 70 10.75 -1.26 18.87
CA LYS A 70 10.70 -0.41 20.08
C LYS A 70 10.19 -1.18 21.30
N GLY A 71 9.92 -2.48 21.18
CA GLY A 71 9.34 -3.29 22.26
C GLY A 71 7.91 -2.88 22.62
N LEU A 72 7.21 -2.19 21.72
CA LEU A 72 5.84 -1.71 21.92
C LEU A 72 4.87 -2.50 21.03
N LYS A 73 3.66 -2.74 21.55
CA LYS A 73 2.57 -3.39 20.82
C LYS A 73 1.33 -2.51 20.87
N PRO A 74 1.07 -1.70 19.82
CA PRO A 74 -0.15 -0.92 19.72
C PRO A 74 -1.38 -1.83 19.80
N THR A 75 -2.37 -1.42 20.59
CA THR A 75 -3.65 -2.12 20.79
C THR A 75 -4.80 -1.43 20.08
N GLY A 76 -4.61 -0.19 19.63
CA GLY A 76 -5.57 0.53 18.81
C GLY A 76 -5.00 1.85 18.29
N TYR A 77 -5.90 2.73 17.87
CA TYR A 77 -5.58 4.07 17.41
C TYR A 77 -6.78 5.00 17.57
N GLY A 78 -6.51 6.30 17.63
CA GLY A 78 -7.52 7.36 17.60
C GLY A 78 -7.22 8.40 16.52
N PRO A 79 -8.14 9.38 16.34
CA PRO A 79 -7.86 10.55 15.52
C PRO A 79 -6.63 11.30 16.06
N SER A 80 -5.90 11.95 15.15
CA SER A 80 -4.79 12.82 15.55
C SER A 80 -5.34 14.09 16.21
N SER A 81 -4.75 14.51 17.33
CA SER A 81 -5.12 15.74 18.05
C SER A 81 -4.75 17.02 17.30
N GLU A 82 -3.87 16.94 16.31
CA GLU A 82 -3.40 18.08 15.50
C GLU A 82 -4.34 18.39 14.31
N ASP A 83 -5.36 17.55 14.08
CA ASP A 83 -6.37 17.74 13.04
C ASP A 83 -7.77 17.77 13.70
N PRO A 84 -8.18 18.94 14.23
CA PRO A 84 -9.42 19.08 15.00
C PRO A 84 -10.69 18.84 14.16
N ASP A 85 -10.57 18.85 12.82
CA ASP A 85 -11.66 18.62 11.87
C ASP A 85 -11.77 17.14 11.45
N TYR A 86 -11.02 16.23 12.09
CA TYR A 86 -11.09 14.78 11.91
C TYR A 86 -10.67 14.28 10.50
N GLY A 87 -9.75 14.99 9.85
CA GLY A 87 -9.13 14.63 8.58
C GLY A 87 -8.16 13.44 8.66
N MET A 88 -8.54 12.34 9.34
CA MET A 88 -7.67 11.15 9.50
C MET A 88 -7.30 10.53 8.15
N VAL A 89 -8.07 10.77 7.10
CA VAL A 89 -7.87 10.19 5.78
C VAL A 89 -7.93 11.29 4.73
N SER A 90 -7.01 11.23 3.77
CA SER A 90 -7.05 12.01 2.53
C SER A 90 -6.79 11.09 1.35
N ILE A 91 -7.45 11.36 0.22
CA ILE A 91 -7.31 10.57 -1.00
C ILE A 91 -6.71 11.43 -2.10
N TYR A 92 -5.76 10.84 -2.80
CA TYR A 92 -5.22 11.38 -4.04
C TYR A 92 -5.57 10.41 -5.19
N PHE A 93 -6.28 10.92 -6.20
CA PHE A 93 -6.57 10.20 -7.43
C PHE A 93 -5.57 10.67 -8.50
N GLY A 94 -4.82 9.73 -9.07
CA GLY A 94 -3.82 10.00 -10.10
C GLY A 94 -2.96 8.76 -10.34
N ASN A 95 -2.24 8.73 -11.46
CA ASN A 95 -1.41 7.58 -11.82
C ASN A 95 0.09 7.84 -11.62
N ASP A 96 0.44 8.99 -11.04
CA ASP A 96 1.83 9.47 -10.90
C ASP A 96 2.68 8.54 -10.02
N PHE A 97 2.05 7.77 -9.13
CA PHE A 97 2.73 6.86 -8.21
C PHE A 97 2.68 5.39 -8.64
N SER A 98 1.74 4.99 -9.51
CA SER A 98 1.58 3.60 -9.96
C SER A 98 0.56 3.47 -11.09
N ASP A 99 0.87 2.60 -12.06
CA ASP A 99 -0.07 2.12 -13.09
C ASP A 99 -1.00 1.00 -12.59
N LYS A 100 -0.62 0.34 -11.48
CA LYS A 100 -1.37 -0.77 -10.86
C LYS A 100 -2.39 -0.37 -9.82
N PHE A 101 -2.41 0.88 -9.35
CA PHE A 101 -3.25 1.26 -8.20
C PHE A 101 -4.09 2.47 -8.57
N SER A 102 -5.39 2.39 -8.29
CA SER A 102 -6.35 3.44 -8.64
C SER A 102 -6.19 4.75 -7.86
N TYR A 103 -5.76 4.68 -6.59
CA TYR A 103 -5.59 5.87 -5.75
C TYR A 103 -4.57 5.67 -4.63
N MET A 104 -4.10 6.78 -4.05
CA MET A 104 -3.29 6.77 -2.84
C MET A 104 -4.11 7.28 -1.65
N LEU A 105 -4.01 6.60 -0.52
CA LEU A 105 -4.52 7.04 0.77
C LEU A 105 -3.38 7.60 1.61
N LYS A 106 -3.62 8.75 2.23
CA LYS A 106 -2.86 9.25 3.36
C LYS A 106 -3.72 9.06 4.61
N VAL A 107 -3.24 8.28 5.57
CA VAL A 107 -3.92 7.99 6.83
C VAL A 107 -3.08 8.56 7.98
N SER A 108 -3.62 9.52 8.74
CA SER A 108 -2.98 10.12 9.92
C SER A 108 -3.74 9.74 11.18
N LEU A 109 -3.08 8.98 12.07
CA LEU A 109 -3.69 8.43 13.27
C LEU A 109 -2.74 8.54 14.47
N SER A 110 -3.30 8.40 15.66
CA SER A 110 -2.54 8.33 16.91
C SER A 110 -2.62 6.91 17.47
N PRO A 111 -1.62 6.05 17.24
CA PRO A 111 -1.60 4.70 17.80
C PRO A 111 -1.57 4.76 19.32
N THR A 112 -2.24 3.80 19.94
CA THR A 112 -2.35 3.71 21.40
C THR A 112 -1.91 2.35 21.90
N THR A 113 -1.41 2.34 23.13
CA THR A 113 -1.47 1.16 24.00
C THR A 113 -2.51 1.43 25.08
N ASP A 114 -2.77 0.43 25.92
CA ASP A 114 -3.72 0.51 27.03
C ASP A 114 -3.45 1.67 28.01
N LYS A 115 -2.27 2.31 27.94
CA LYS A 115 -1.80 3.30 28.90
C LYS A 115 -1.51 4.67 28.31
N LYS A 116 -1.29 4.79 26.99
CA LYS A 116 -0.86 6.06 26.37
C LYS A 116 -0.97 6.07 24.85
N VAL A 117 -0.99 7.28 24.30
CA VAL A 117 -0.73 7.57 22.89
C VAL A 117 0.78 7.42 22.63
N LEU A 118 1.14 6.81 21.50
CA LEU A 118 2.54 6.52 21.13
C LEU A 118 3.18 7.59 20.24
N GLY A 119 2.38 8.52 19.73
CA GLY A 119 2.79 9.59 18.84
C GLY A 119 1.74 9.82 17.76
N ARG A 120 2.18 10.38 16.64
CA ARG A 120 1.39 10.53 15.42
C ARG A 120 2.05 9.74 14.31
N ASP A 121 1.26 8.89 13.67
CA ASP A 121 1.71 8.07 12.56
C ASP A 121 0.96 8.47 11.29
N THR A 122 1.71 8.62 10.20
CA THR A 122 1.16 8.88 8.88
C THR A 122 1.53 7.72 7.95
N LEU A 123 0.52 7.03 7.43
CA LEU A 123 0.66 5.92 6.51
C LEU A 123 0.23 6.35 5.11
N TYR A 124 1.01 5.98 4.12
CA TYR A 124 0.69 6.18 2.72
C TYR A 124 0.45 4.84 2.07
N PHE A 125 -0.77 4.58 1.61
CA PHE A 125 -1.16 3.32 0.97
C PHE A 125 -1.50 3.55 -0.50
N ALA A 126 -1.02 2.69 -1.38
CA ALA A 126 -1.52 2.57 -2.74
C ALA A 126 -2.63 1.50 -2.77
N VAL A 127 -3.77 1.81 -3.42
CA VAL A 127 -4.98 1.00 -3.31
C VAL A 127 -5.61 0.72 -4.67
N GLU A 128 -6.03 -0.53 -4.86
CA GLU A 128 -6.81 -0.99 -5.98
C GLU A 128 -8.14 -1.60 -5.47
N PRO A 129 -9.21 -0.81 -5.39
CA PRO A 129 -10.44 -1.18 -4.70
C PRO A 129 -11.15 -2.36 -5.36
N SER A 130 -11.03 -2.53 -6.69
CA SER A 130 -11.67 -3.64 -7.40
C SER A 130 -11.18 -5.00 -6.91
N ARG A 131 -10.00 -5.05 -6.31
CA ARG A 131 -9.35 -6.27 -5.81
C ARG A 131 -9.68 -6.57 -4.35
N GLN A 132 -10.30 -5.66 -3.60
CA GLN A 132 -10.48 -5.80 -2.14
C GLN A 132 -11.29 -7.05 -1.74
N LEU A 133 -12.21 -7.50 -2.60
CA LEU A 133 -13.05 -8.69 -2.37
C LEU A 133 -12.57 -9.92 -3.16
N MET A 134 -11.48 -9.81 -3.92
CA MET A 134 -10.95 -10.92 -4.70
C MET A 134 -10.14 -11.87 -3.81
N LYS A 135 -10.19 -13.16 -4.13
CA LYS A 135 -9.40 -14.21 -3.47
C LYS A 135 -8.20 -14.56 -4.34
N ASP A 136 -7.19 -15.18 -3.72
CA ASP A 136 -6.02 -15.75 -4.40
C ASP A 136 -5.22 -14.75 -5.25
N LEU A 137 -5.12 -13.50 -4.78
CA LEU A 137 -4.35 -12.46 -5.46
C LEU A 137 -2.84 -12.70 -5.37
N PRO A 138 -2.07 -12.40 -6.43
CA PRO A 138 -0.61 -12.36 -6.38
C PRO A 138 -0.11 -11.43 -5.26
N LYS A 139 0.88 -11.88 -4.49
CA LYS A 139 1.44 -11.12 -3.36
C LYS A 139 2.06 -9.77 -3.78
N ASP A 140 2.62 -9.72 -4.98
CA ASP A 140 3.24 -8.53 -5.57
C ASP A 140 2.20 -7.50 -6.05
N TYR A 141 0.92 -7.89 -6.08
CA TYR A 141 -0.19 -7.01 -6.45
C TYR A 141 -1.39 -7.23 -5.52
N ALA A 142 -1.15 -6.97 -4.23
CA ALA A 142 -2.17 -6.91 -3.19
C ALA A 142 -3.20 -5.77 -3.48
N PRO A 143 -4.42 -5.83 -2.91
CA PRO A 143 -5.42 -4.78 -3.10
C PRO A 143 -5.05 -3.46 -2.43
N ILE A 144 -4.20 -3.52 -1.41
CA ILE A 144 -3.64 -2.36 -0.71
C ILE A 144 -2.17 -2.65 -0.38
N LYS A 145 -1.31 -1.64 -0.54
CA LYS A 145 0.12 -1.74 -0.26
C LYS A 145 0.61 -0.50 0.47
N LEU A 146 1.32 -0.70 1.58
CA LEU A 146 2.02 0.39 2.26
C LEU A 146 3.19 0.87 1.40
N VAL A 147 3.16 2.17 1.06
CA VAL A 147 4.19 2.86 0.27
C VAL A 147 5.19 3.55 1.17
N LYS A 148 4.72 4.26 2.20
CA LYS A 148 5.55 5.01 3.14
C LYS A 148 4.91 5.03 4.52
N TYR A 149 5.76 5.06 5.54
CA TYR A 149 5.38 5.20 6.94
C TYR A 149 6.20 6.34 7.56
N GLU A 150 5.51 7.25 8.23
CA GLU A 150 6.12 8.35 8.96
C GLU A 150 5.62 8.33 10.41
N HIS A 151 6.52 8.64 11.33
CA HIS A 151 6.22 8.73 12.76
C HIS A 151 6.74 10.06 13.30
N LYS A 152 5.90 10.71 14.11
CA LYS A 152 6.25 11.87 14.92
C LYS A 152 6.05 11.50 16.39
N GLU A 153 7.08 11.74 17.19
CA GLU A 153 7.04 11.48 18.64
C GLU A 153 5.98 12.37 19.33
N PRO A 154 5.45 11.93 20.51
CA PRO A 154 4.44 12.67 21.27
C PRO A 154 4.87 14.07 21.72
#